data_AF-A0A352Y4H4-F1
#
_entry.id   AF-A0A352Y4H4-F1
#
_cell.length_a   1.000
_cell.length_b   1.000
_cell.length_c   1.000
_cell.angle_alpha   90.00
_cell.angle_beta   90.00
_cell.angle_gamma   90.00
#
_symmetry.space_group_name_H-M   'P 1'
#
loop_
_entity.id
_entity.type
_entity.pdbx_description
1 polymer ?
#
loop_
_entity_poly.entity_id
_entity_poly.type
_entity_poly.pdbx_seq_one_letter_code
_entity_poly.pdbx_strand_id
1 'polypeptide(L)'
;MFNTTSLEAVNASKFSQQFVKPLYDNYCFSNIPQTIRYLLTGAGQSALPLDVFGNLPTKYDRVILFFVDAFGWRFFERYAEKYEFLKTMLKHGVISKMTSQFPSTTAAHTTSIHTGLNVGQSGIYEWQYYEPIVDDIILPLFFSYARDKKRDT
;
A
#
# COMPACT_ATOMS: atom_id res chain seq x y z
N MET A 1 -8.31 -10.35 14.93
CA MET A 1 -9.65 -10.49 14.29
C MET A 1 -9.52 -10.32 12.79
N PHE A 2 -10.14 -11.16 11.97
CA PHE A 2 -10.24 -10.91 10.53
C PHE A 2 -11.36 -9.91 10.24
N ASN A 3 -11.06 -8.90 9.43
CA ASN A 3 -12.06 -7.98 8.93
C ASN A 3 -12.78 -8.62 7.72
N THR A 4 -13.95 -9.21 7.98
CA THR A 4 -14.77 -9.88 6.97
C THR A 4 -15.21 -8.93 5.85
N THR A 5 -15.53 -7.68 6.16
CA THR A 5 -15.93 -6.67 5.16
C THR A 5 -14.82 -6.41 4.16
N SER A 6 -13.58 -6.27 4.62
CA SER A 6 -12.42 -6.12 3.72
C SER A 6 -12.20 -7.36 2.83
N LEU A 7 -12.41 -8.56 3.37
CA LEU A 7 -12.25 -9.81 2.63
C LEU A 7 -13.30 -9.93 1.53
N GLU A 8 -14.56 -9.63 1.84
CA GLU A 8 -15.67 -9.64 0.90
C GLU A 8 -15.46 -8.60 -0.20
N ALA A 9 -15.11 -7.36 0.16
CA ALA A 9 -14.86 -6.29 -0.80
C ALA A 9 -13.73 -6.65 -1.78
N VAL A 10 -12.59 -7.12 -1.27
CA VAL A 10 -11.45 -7.51 -2.13
C VAL A 10 -11.82 -8.72 -2.99
N ASN A 11 -12.54 -9.71 -2.47
CA ASN A 11 -12.95 -10.87 -3.27
C ASN A 11 -13.96 -10.49 -4.37
N ALA A 12 -14.86 -9.52 -4.11
CA ALA A 12 -15.80 -8.98 -5.09
C ALA A 12 -15.11 -8.12 -6.18
N SER A 13 -13.91 -7.58 -5.89
CA SER A 13 -13.13 -6.78 -6.86
C SER A 13 -12.43 -7.61 -7.95
N LYS A 14 -12.50 -8.94 -7.90
CA LYS A 14 -11.98 -9.83 -8.94
C LYS A 14 -12.75 -9.61 -10.24
N PHE A 15 -12.06 -9.10 -11.25
CA PHE A 15 -12.63 -8.88 -12.58
C PHE A 15 -12.52 -10.11 -13.48
N SER A 16 -11.43 -10.86 -13.34
CA SER A 16 -11.24 -12.14 -14.02
C SER A 16 -10.36 -13.07 -13.18
N GLN A 17 -10.04 -14.25 -13.72
CA GLN A 17 -9.12 -15.18 -13.07
C GLN A 17 -7.73 -14.57 -12.79
N GLN A 18 -7.30 -13.59 -13.59
CA GLN A 18 -5.97 -12.99 -13.51
C GLN A 18 -5.98 -11.53 -13.04
N PHE A 19 -7.13 -10.86 -13.07
CA PHE A 19 -7.23 -9.42 -12.79
C PHE A 19 -8.10 -9.11 -11.58
N VAL A 20 -7.55 -8.29 -10.70
CA VAL A 20 -8.24 -7.68 -9.55
C VAL A 20 -8.24 -6.18 -9.77
N LYS A 21 -9.42 -5.55 -9.70
CA LYS A 21 -9.52 -4.09 -9.81
C LYS A 21 -9.02 -3.45 -8.51
N PRO A 22 -8.07 -2.50 -8.57
CA PRO A 22 -7.68 -1.74 -7.38
C PRO A 22 -8.89 -0.99 -6.81
N LEU A 23 -9.09 -1.13 -5.52
CA LEU A 23 -10.20 -0.51 -4.80
C LEU A 23 -9.79 0.87 -4.27
N TYR A 24 -9.43 1.79 -5.17
CA TYR A 24 -8.92 3.12 -4.83
C TYR A 24 -9.80 3.90 -3.84
N ASP A 25 -11.12 3.67 -3.85
CA ASP A 25 -12.06 4.37 -2.96
C ASP A 25 -12.19 3.72 -1.57
N ASN A 26 -11.57 2.55 -1.31
CA ASN A 26 -11.64 1.88 -0.01
C ASN A 26 -10.35 1.10 0.36
N TYR A 27 -10.36 -0.23 0.37
CA TYR A 27 -9.27 -1.12 0.75
C TYR A 27 -8.18 -1.18 -0.34
N CYS A 28 -7.49 -0.06 -0.58
CA CYS A 28 -6.32 0.04 -1.45
C CYS A 28 -5.11 0.60 -0.69
N PHE A 29 -3.92 0.10 -1.05
CA PHE A 29 -2.64 0.57 -0.49
C PHE A 29 -2.49 2.10 -0.52
N SER A 30 -2.96 2.74 -1.60
CA SER A 30 -2.86 4.20 -1.77
C SER A 30 -3.58 5.02 -0.69
N ASN A 31 -4.46 4.40 0.10
CA ASN A 31 -5.19 5.05 1.20
C ASN A 31 -4.45 5.00 2.54
N ILE A 32 -3.34 4.26 2.64
CA ILE A 32 -2.53 4.17 3.87
C ILE A 32 -1.97 5.54 4.32
N PRO A 33 -1.38 6.38 3.46
CA PRO A 33 -0.75 7.63 3.89
C PRO A 33 -1.72 8.59 4.57
N GLN A 34 -2.89 8.83 3.95
CA GLN A 34 -3.94 9.67 4.54
C GLN A 34 -4.46 9.07 5.85
N THR A 35 -4.58 7.75 5.92
CA THR A 35 -5.00 7.05 7.13
C THR A 35 -3.99 7.24 8.27
N ILE A 36 -2.69 7.14 8.01
CA ILE A 36 -1.63 7.41 9.00
C ILE A 36 -1.72 8.85 9.50
N ARG A 37 -1.90 9.82 8.60
CA ARG A 37 -2.09 11.24 8.98
C ARG A 37 -3.30 11.41 9.89
N TYR A 38 -4.43 10.79 9.55
CA TYR A 38 -5.64 10.82 10.38
C TYR A 38 -5.38 10.25 11.78
N LEU A 39 -4.71 9.09 11.88
CA LEU A 39 -4.38 8.46 13.17
C LEU A 39 -3.46 9.31 14.06
N LEU A 40 -2.50 10.01 13.47
CA LEU A 40 -1.53 10.84 14.20
C LEU A 40 -2.12 12.18 14.64
N THR A 41 -2.93 12.81 13.77
CA THR A 41 -3.33 14.20 13.95
C THR A 41 -4.79 14.36 14.38
N GLY A 42 -5.64 13.37 14.10
CA GLY A 42 -7.10 13.49 14.20
C GLY A 42 -7.72 14.46 13.19
N ALA A 43 -6.92 15.05 12.28
CA ALA A 43 -7.40 15.99 11.29
C ALA A 43 -7.89 15.28 10.02
N GLY A 44 -9.01 15.75 9.48
CA GLY A 44 -9.62 15.18 8.27
C GLY A 44 -10.32 13.84 8.56
N GLN A 45 -10.32 12.96 7.56
CA GLN A 45 -10.94 11.63 7.64
C GLN A 45 -9.95 10.56 7.19
N SER A 46 -10.10 9.36 7.75
CA SER A 46 -9.40 8.16 7.27
C SER A 46 -9.81 7.87 5.83
N ALA A 47 -8.84 7.59 4.96
CA ALA A 47 -9.13 7.12 3.60
C ALA A 47 -9.44 5.62 3.58
N LEU A 48 -8.83 4.84 4.48
CA LEU A 48 -9.26 3.47 4.72
C LEU A 48 -10.57 3.48 5.54
N PRO A 49 -11.52 2.59 5.22
CA PRO A 49 -12.73 2.38 6.02
C PRO A 49 -12.43 2.14 7.51
N LEU A 50 -13.26 2.67 8.43
CA LEU A 50 -12.98 2.62 9.87
C LEU A 50 -12.98 1.21 10.47
N ASP A 51 -13.64 0.24 9.82
CA ASP A 51 -13.63 -1.17 10.20
C ASP A 51 -12.24 -1.81 10.13
N VAL A 52 -11.26 -1.21 9.44
CA VAL A 52 -9.85 -1.65 9.50
C VAL A 52 -9.25 -1.52 10.91
N PHE A 53 -9.87 -0.71 11.78
CA PHE A 53 -9.46 -0.56 13.18
C PHE A 53 -10.27 -1.45 14.13
N GLY A 54 -11.43 -1.97 13.71
CA GLY A 54 -12.35 -2.69 14.59
C GLY A 54 -12.70 -1.86 15.84
N ASN A 55 -12.38 -2.38 17.02
CA ASN A 55 -12.60 -1.69 18.29
C ASN A 55 -11.35 -0.94 18.81
N LEU A 56 -10.28 -0.88 18.03
CA LEU A 56 -9.06 -0.18 18.42
C LEU A 56 -9.26 1.35 18.33
N PRO A 57 -8.52 2.13 19.13
CA PRO A 57 -8.52 3.59 19.02
C PRO A 57 -8.14 4.07 17.61
N THR A 58 -8.57 5.28 17.27
CA THR A 58 -8.24 5.92 15.99
C THR A 58 -7.39 7.17 16.16
N LYS A 59 -6.81 7.36 17.35
CA LYS A 59 -5.88 8.44 17.67
C LYS A 59 -4.70 7.87 18.46
N TYR A 60 -3.49 8.18 18.02
CA TYR A 60 -2.26 7.67 18.60
C TYR A 60 -1.18 8.75 18.68
N ASP A 61 -0.39 8.74 19.75
CA ASP A 61 0.79 9.60 19.87
C ASP A 61 1.94 9.14 18.96
N ARG A 62 1.94 7.86 18.56
CA ARG A 62 2.97 7.22 17.73
C ARG A 62 2.32 6.19 16.80
N VAL A 63 2.62 6.30 15.51
CA VAL A 63 2.22 5.33 14.48
C VAL A 63 3.48 4.78 13.83
N ILE A 64 3.62 3.45 13.80
CA ILE A 64 4.73 2.75 13.17
C ILE A 64 4.18 1.97 11.98
N LEU A 65 4.73 2.22 10.79
CA LEU A 65 4.40 1.49 9.58
C LEU A 65 5.50 0.48 9.26
N PHE A 66 5.12 -0.80 9.16
CA PHE A 66 5.95 -1.84 8.57
C PHE A 66 5.54 -2.02 7.10
N PHE A 67 6.38 -1.54 6.18
CA PHE A 67 6.18 -1.72 4.75
C PHE A 67 7.11 -2.82 4.23
N VAL A 68 6.54 -4.01 3.98
CA VAL A 68 7.30 -5.21 3.61
C VAL A 68 7.10 -5.50 2.13
N ASP A 69 8.19 -5.44 1.36
CA ASP A 69 8.14 -5.66 -0.10
C ASP A 69 7.67 -7.08 -0.43
N ALA A 70 6.85 -7.19 -1.48
CA ALA A 70 6.27 -8.42 -2.01
C ALA A 70 5.51 -9.33 -1.01
N PHE A 71 5.13 -8.84 0.17
CA PHE A 71 4.39 -9.63 1.18
C PHE A 71 2.88 -9.68 0.89
N GLY A 72 2.50 -10.42 -0.15
CA GLY A 72 1.11 -10.63 -0.54
C GLY A 72 0.30 -11.52 0.43
N TRP A 73 -1.03 -11.41 0.35
CA TRP A 73 -2.00 -12.11 1.22
C TRP A 73 -1.76 -13.63 1.33
N ARG A 74 -1.37 -14.29 0.23
CA ARG A 74 -1.07 -15.73 0.21
C ARG A 74 0.02 -16.15 1.21
N PHE A 75 0.97 -15.26 1.49
CA PHE A 75 2.05 -15.52 2.44
C PHE A 75 1.56 -15.35 3.87
N PHE A 76 0.69 -14.37 4.13
CA PHE A 76 0.02 -14.25 5.40
C PHE A 76 -0.79 -15.53 5.70
N GLU A 77 -1.64 -15.98 4.77
CA GLU A 77 -2.42 -17.23 4.93
C GLU A 77 -1.54 -18.44 5.23
N ARG A 78 -0.41 -18.56 4.54
CA ARG A 78 0.52 -19.68 4.72
C ARG A 78 1.29 -19.64 6.05
N TYR A 79 1.59 -18.46 6.56
CA TYR A 79 2.58 -18.28 7.62
C TYR A 79 2.04 -17.66 8.91
N ALA A 80 0.80 -17.20 8.95
CA ALA A 80 0.26 -16.45 10.10
C ALA A 80 0.31 -17.25 11.41
N GLU A 81 0.09 -18.56 11.35
CA GLU A 81 0.17 -19.46 12.52
C GLU A 81 1.59 -20.03 12.77
N LYS A 82 2.57 -19.67 11.94
CA LYS A 82 3.95 -20.17 12.06
C LYS A 82 4.86 -19.23 12.85
N TYR A 83 4.78 -17.93 12.56
CA TYR A 83 5.70 -16.94 13.13
C TYR A 83 5.03 -16.11 14.24
N GLU A 84 5.73 -15.95 15.37
CA GLU A 84 5.19 -15.29 16.58
C GLU A 84 4.76 -13.83 16.34
N PHE A 85 5.46 -13.12 15.46
CA PHE A 85 5.05 -11.76 15.07
C PHE A 85 3.66 -11.74 14.42
N LEU A 86 3.38 -12.68 13.51
CA LEU A 86 2.07 -12.76 12.83
C LEU A 86 0.97 -13.26 13.77
N LYS A 87 1.27 -14.23 14.64
CA LYS A 87 0.34 -14.70 15.69
C LYS A 87 -0.09 -13.56 16.63
N THR A 88 0.86 -12.72 17.01
CA THR A 88 0.59 -11.53 17.84
C THR A 88 -0.40 -10.60 17.14
N MET A 89 -0.21 -10.34 15.84
CA MET A 89 -1.15 -9.54 15.04
C MET A 89 -2.53 -10.21 14.93
N LEU A 90 -2.61 -11.53 14.74
CA LEU A 90 -3.88 -12.26 14.70
C LEU A 90 -4.68 -12.08 16.00
N LYS A 91 -3.99 -12.21 17.13
CA LYS A 91 -4.59 -12.18 18.48
C LYS A 91 -4.97 -10.78 18.94
N HIS A 92 -4.13 -9.78 18.66
CA HIS A 92 -4.26 -8.44 19.24
C HIS A 92 -4.61 -7.35 18.22
N GLY A 93 -4.56 -7.65 16.93
CA GLY A 93 -4.82 -6.70 15.84
C GLY A 93 -6.08 -7.01 15.03
N VAL A 94 -6.32 -6.15 14.04
CA VAL A 94 -7.31 -6.34 12.99
C VAL A 94 -6.59 -6.65 11.68
N ILE A 95 -6.92 -7.79 11.09
CA ILE A 95 -6.33 -8.25 9.84
C ILE A 95 -7.30 -7.92 8.71
N SER A 96 -6.94 -6.92 7.92
CA SER A 96 -7.72 -6.48 6.76
C SER A 96 -7.02 -6.83 5.47
N LYS A 97 -7.74 -7.41 4.51
CA LYS A 97 -7.22 -7.64 3.17
C LYS A 97 -7.39 -6.39 2.34
N MET A 98 -6.37 -6.07 1.54
CA MET A 98 -6.38 -4.89 0.69
C MET A 98 -5.94 -5.24 -0.72
N THR A 99 -6.37 -4.42 -1.67
CA THR A 99 -5.82 -4.39 -3.02
C THR A 99 -4.53 -3.58 -3.06
N SER A 100 -3.64 -3.97 -3.96
CA SER A 100 -2.54 -3.10 -4.41
C SER A 100 -3.11 -1.99 -5.30
N GLN A 101 -2.32 -0.95 -5.57
CA GLN A 101 -2.58 -0.04 -6.69
C GLN A 101 -2.04 -0.63 -8.00
N PHE A 102 -2.43 -0.05 -9.13
CA PHE A 102 -1.93 -0.47 -10.44
C PHE A 102 -1.04 0.62 -11.07
N PRO A 103 0.12 0.25 -11.62
CA PRO A 103 0.75 -1.08 -11.55
C PRO A 103 1.27 -1.40 -10.14
N SER A 104 1.40 -2.70 -9.84
CA SER A 104 1.79 -3.20 -8.51
C SER A 104 3.31 -3.22 -8.31
N THR A 105 3.97 -2.09 -8.53
CA THR A 105 5.43 -1.97 -8.55
C THR A 105 5.96 -1.32 -7.28
N THR A 106 7.20 -1.64 -6.90
CA THR A 106 7.86 -0.99 -5.74
C THR A 106 7.94 0.53 -5.94
N ALA A 107 8.26 1.00 -7.15
CA ALA A 107 8.32 2.44 -7.47
C ALA A 107 7.00 3.17 -7.21
N ALA A 108 5.90 2.60 -7.67
CA ALA A 108 4.55 3.11 -7.42
C ALA A 108 4.25 3.20 -5.91
N HIS A 109 4.51 2.12 -5.17
CA HIS A 109 4.13 2.01 -3.76
C HIS A 109 5.01 2.86 -2.85
N THR A 110 6.32 2.87 -3.08
CA THR A 110 7.27 3.72 -2.35
C THR A 110 6.96 5.20 -2.57
N THR A 111 6.68 5.61 -3.80
CA THR A 111 6.30 7.02 -4.06
C THR A 111 4.99 7.36 -3.36
N SER A 112 4.00 6.47 -3.43
CA SER A 112 2.70 6.70 -2.79
C SER A 112 2.81 6.82 -1.27
N ILE A 113 3.60 5.96 -0.61
CA ILE A 113 3.72 5.99 0.84
C ILE A 113 4.43 7.27 1.35
N HIS A 114 5.34 7.84 0.56
CA HIS A 114 6.04 9.07 0.91
C HIS A 114 5.27 10.34 0.57
N THR A 115 4.46 10.34 -0.49
CA THR A 115 3.81 11.56 -1.00
C THR A 115 2.33 11.66 -0.64
N GLY A 116 1.68 10.53 -0.35
CA GLY A 116 0.22 10.46 -0.23
C GLY A 116 -0.53 10.51 -1.56
N LEU A 117 0.18 10.54 -2.70
CA LEU A 117 -0.41 10.54 -4.04
C LEU A 117 -0.53 9.10 -4.57
N ASN A 118 -1.62 8.78 -5.24
CA ASN A 118 -1.69 7.51 -5.99
C ASN A 118 -0.86 7.59 -7.28
N VAL A 119 -0.61 6.45 -7.94
CA VAL A 119 0.20 6.41 -9.17
C VAL A 119 -0.30 7.34 -10.26
N GLY A 120 -1.63 7.45 -10.44
CA GLY A 120 -2.21 8.33 -11.46
C GLY A 120 -1.93 9.81 -11.21
N GLN A 121 -1.64 10.18 -9.96
CA GLN A 121 -1.29 11.55 -9.57
C GLN A 121 0.22 11.77 -9.51
N SER A 122 1.00 10.78 -9.04
CA SER A 122 2.46 10.92 -8.93
C SER A 122 3.19 10.78 -10.26
N GLY A 123 2.61 10.04 -11.22
CA GLY A 123 3.24 9.71 -12.49
C GLY A 123 4.37 8.68 -12.38
N ILE A 124 4.74 8.24 -11.17
CA ILE A 124 5.78 7.24 -10.95
C ILE A 124 5.15 5.85 -10.94
N TYR A 125 5.13 5.18 -12.09
CA TYR A 125 4.46 3.88 -12.24
C TYR A 125 5.43 2.69 -12.37
N GLU A 126 6.70 2.90 -12.75
CA GLU A 126 7.66 1.81 -12.92
C GLU A 126 9.07 2.23 -12.47
N TRP A 127 9.92 1.24 -12.22
CA TRP A 127 11.34 1.40 -11.92
C TRP A 127 12.10 2.11 -13.02
N GLN A 128 11.69 1.92 -14.26
CA GLN A 128 12.28 2.56 -15.43
C GLN A 128 11.20 2.84 -16.46
N TYR A 129 11.21 4.04 -17.02
CA TYR A 129 10.36 4.38 -18.15
C TYR A 129 10.98 5.51 -18.95
N TYR A 130 10.63 5.56 -20.22
CA TYR A 130 10.97 6.67 -21.09
C TYR A 130 10.16 7.90 -20.70
N GLU A 131 10.84 9.02 -20.43
CA GLU A 131 10.25 10.32 -20.12
C GLU A 131 10.45 11.26 -21.33
N PRO A 132 9.38 11.58 -22.08
CA PRO A 132 9.48 12.43 -23.27
C PRO A 132 10.11 13.79 -23.03
N ILE A 133 9.96 14.38 -21.84
CA ILE A 133 10.51 15.72 -21.53
C ILE A 133 12.04 15.73 -21.55
N VAL A 134 12.67 14.61 -21.19
CA VAL A 134 14.14 14.48 -21.18
C VAL A 134 14.67 13.61 -22.33
N ASP A 135 13.78 13.10 -23.18
CA ASP A 135 14.06 12.19 -24.29
C ASP A 135 14.95 11.00 -23.89
N ASP A 136 14.65 10.40 -22.74
CA ASP A 136 15.49 9.35 -22.18
C ASP A 136 14.74 8.41 -21.24
N ILE A 137 15.37 7.29 -20.89
CA ILE A 137 14.86 6.39 -19.86
C ILE A 137 15.43 6.83 -18.51
N ILE A 138 14.53 7.07 -17.55
CA ILE A 138 14.88 7.47 -16.19
C ILE A 138 14.61 6.35 -15.19
N LEU A 139 15.32 6.39 -14.05
CA LEU A 139 15.08 5.60 -12.84
C LEU A 139 14.54 6.56 -11.76
N PRO A 140 13.22 6.79 -11.67
CA PRO A 140 12.66 7.86 -10.84
C PRO A 140 12.97 7.71 -9.34
N LEU A 141 13.04 6.47 -8.83
CA LEU A 141 13.40 6.23 -7.42
C LEU A 141 14.85 6.58 -7.10
N PHE A 142 15.74 6.55 -8.10
CA PHE A 142 17.16 6.81 -7.94
C PHE A 142 17.54 8.23 -8.38
N PHE A 143 16.57 9.01 -8.89
CA PHE A 143 16.80 10.33 -9.45
C PHE A 143 17.97 10.32 -10.45
N SER A 144 17.94 9.38 -11.40
CA SER A 144 19.04 9.18 -12.35
C SER A 144 18.54 8.70 -13.71
N TYR A 145 19.39 8.78 -14.74
CA TYR A 145 19.14 8.09 -16.00
C TYR A 145 19.37 6.58 -15.88
N ALA A 146 18.65 5.78 -16.68
CA ALA A 146 18.75 4.32 -16.67
C ALA A 146 20.15 3.78 -17.00
N ARG A 147 20.94 4.55 -17.76
CA ARG A 147 22.34 4.23 -18.10
C ARG A 147 23.33 4.51 -16.97
N ASP A 148 22.95 5.31 -15.98
CA ASP A 148 23.86 5.76 -14.94
C ASP A 148 23.97 4.72 -13.83
N LYS A 149 25.20 4.49 -13.37
CA LYS A 149 25.49 3.59 -12.24
C LYS A 149 25.37 4.27 -10.88
N LYS A 150 25.25 5.60 -10.88
CA LYS A 150 25.14 6.43 -9.68
C LYS A 150 23.72 6.97 -9.58
N ARG A 151 23.27 7.23 -8.35
CA ARG A 151 22.02 7.93 -8.06
C ARG A 151 22.25 9.44 -8.17
N ASP A 152 21.16 10.20 -8.28
CA ASP A 152 21.14 11.66 -8.25
C ASP A 152 22.01 12.28 -9.37
N THR A 153 21.76 11.87 -10.63
CA THR A 153 22.51 12.29 -11.83
C THR A 153 21.68 12.99 -12.88
#